data_AF-A0A7W9D549-F1
#
_entry.id   AF-A0A7W9D549-F1
#
_cell.length_a   1.000
_cell.length_b   1.000
_cell.length_c   1.000
_cell.angle_alpha   90.00
_cell.angle_beta   90.00
_cell.angle_gamma   90.00
#
_symmetry.space_group_name_H-M   'P 1'
#
loop_
_entity.id
_entity.type
_entity.pdbx_description
1 polymer ?
#
loop_
_entity_poly.entity_id
_entity_poly.type
_entity_poly.pdbx_seq_one_letter_code
_entity_poly.pdbx_strand_id
1 'polypeptide(L)'
;FFLPWLDTSKIRSAVYRPWYKLFFWLFVADAILLGWLGSQPAEGVYTTAAQFATLFYFLFFLVAMPVLGLVETPRRIPNSITEAVLEKQSGKTAAPVEA
;
A
#
# COMPACT_ATOMS: atom_id res chain seq x y z
N PHE A 1 -2.52 15.23 6.70
CA PHE A 1 -3.24 16.43 6.20
C PHE A 1 -3.46 16.33 4.69
N PHE A 2 -2.44 16.33 3.83
CA PHE A 2 -2.60 16.38 2.35
C PHE A 2 -3.07 15.09 1.64
N LEU A 3 -3.15 13.97 2.34
CA LEU A 3 -3.41 12.65 1.75
C LEU A 3 -4.67 12.58 0.85
N PRO A 4 -5.83 13.18 1.22
CA PRO A 4 -7.02 13.14 0.37
C PRO A 4 -6.86 13.83 -0.99
N TRP A 5 -5.89 14.73 -1.14
CA TRP A 5 -5.63 15.45 -2.38
C TRP A 5 -4.55 14.77 -3.26
N LEU A 6 -3.71 13.93 -2.66
CA LEU A 6 -2.64 13.21 -3.36
C LEU A 6 -3.13 11.87 -3.96
N ASP A 7 -4.14 11.24 -3.36
CA ASP A 7 -4.76 10.05 -3.96
C ASP A 7 -5.73 10.46 -5.07
N THR A 8 -5.30 10.31 -6.33
CA THR A 8 -6.12 10.61 -7.51
C THR A 8 -7.07 9.47 -7.90
N SER A 9 -6.99 8.33 -7.22
CA SER A 9 -7.81 7.14 -7.53
C SER A 9 -9.28 7.34 -7.16
N LYS A 10 -10.17 6.90 -8.06
CA LYS A 10 -11.61 6.84 -7.80
C LYS A 10 -12.01 5.72 -6.83
N ILE A 11 -11.13 4.72 -6.64
CA ILE A 11 -11.39 3.57 -5.77
C ILE A 11 -10.80 3.81 -4.39
N ARG A 12 -11.68 3.82 -3.38
CA ARG A 12 -11.35 4.07 -1.97
C ARG A 12 -10.61 2.90 -1.32
N SER A 13 -10.93 1.66 -1.67
CA SER A 13 -10.32 0.49 -1.04
C SER A 13 -9.06 0.04 -1.79
N ALA A 14 -7.93 0.06 -1.08
CA ALA A 14 -6.65 -0.43 -1.57
C ALA A 14 -6.65 -1.92 -1.92
N VAL A 15 -7.61 -2.70 -1.41
CA VAL A 15 -7.72 -4.16 -1.69
C VAL A 15 -7.91 -4.42 -3.19
N TYR A 16 -8.59 -3.52 -3.88
CA TYR A 16 -8.87 -3.65 -5.32
C TYR A 16 -7.81 -2.96 -6.19
N ARG A 17 -6.75 -2.41 -5.58
CA ARG A 17 -5.66 -1.71 -6.25
C ARG A 17 -4.34 -2.49 -6.06
N PRO A 18 -4.02 -3.47 -6.92
CA PRO A 18 -2.90 -4.38 -6.73
C PRO A 18 -1.53 -3.69 -6.67
N TRP A 19 -1.28 -2.69 -7.50
CA TRP A 19 -0.04 -1.93 -7.51
C TRP A 19 0.03 -1.00 -6.30
N TYR A 20 -1.04 -0.28 -5.99
CA TYR A 20 -1.08 0.54 -4.77
C TYR A 20 -0.81 -0.31 -3.51
N LYS A 21 -1.41 -1.50 -3.42
CA LYS A 21 -1.17 -2.43 -2.30
C LYS A 21 0.30 -2.80 -2.16
N LEU A 22 1.00 -3.06 -3.27
CA LEU A 22 2.44 -3.36 -3.25
C LEU A 22 3.25 -2.15 -2.74
N PHE A 23 3.05 -0.97 -3.33
CA PHE A 23 3.76 0.25 -2.92
C PHE A 23 3.47 0.64 -1.47
N PHE A 24 2.24 0.39 -0.99
CA PHE A 24 1.88 0.60 0.41
C PHE A 24 2.69 -0.30 1.35
N TRP A 25 2.88 -1.58 1.02
CA TRP A 25 3.71 -2.47 1.83
C TRP A 25 5.19 -2.10 1.78
N LEU A 26 5.69 -1.63 0.62
CA LEU A 26 7.04 -1.07 0.53
C LEU A 26 7.20 0.17 1.41
N PHE A 27 6.21 1.05 1.42
CA PHE A 27 6.18 2.22 2.29
C PHE A 27 6.16 1.85 3.79
N VAL A 28 5.40 0.82 4.17
CA VAL A 28 5.43 0.31 5.55
C VAL A 28 6.81 -0.23 5.92
N ALA A 29 7.45 -0.99 5.03
CA ALA A 29 8.79 -1.50 5.25
C ALA A 29 9.82 -0.36 5.37
N ASP A 30 9.70 0.68 4.54
CA ASP A 30 10.53 1.87 4.60
C ASP A 30 10.33 2.67 5.90
N ALA A 31 9.10 2.80 6.39
CA ALA A 31 8.83 3.43 7.68
C ALA A 31 9.48 2.67 8.85
N ILE A 32 9.46 1.33 8.82
CA ILE A 32 10.14 0.50 9.82
C ILE A 32 11.67 0.67 9.68
N LEU A 33 12.19 0.69 8.46
CA LEU A 33 13.61 0.91 8.17
C LEU A 33 14.09 2.27 8.68
N LEU A 34 13.34 3.34 8.43
CA LEU A 34 13.62 4.68 8.96
C LEU A 34 13.58 4.71 10.48
N GLY A 35 12.62 4.02 11.10
CA GLY A 35 12.55 3.88 12.55
C GLY A 35 13.81 3.22 13.12
N TRP A 36 14.31 2.17 12.47
CA TRP A 36 15.55 1.50 12.85
C TRP A 36 16.80 2.36 12.58
N LEU A 37 16.88 3.03 11.42
CA LEU A 37 17.97 3.95 11.10
C LEU A 37 18.03 5.13 12.07
N GLY A 38 16.88 5.59 12.56
CA GLY A 38 16.80 6.63 13.59
C GLY A 38 17.42 6.24 14.94
N SER A 39 17.63 4.94 15.19
CA SER A 39 18.33 4.46 16.39
C SER A 39 19.83 4.23 16.18
N GLN A 40 20.33 4.39 14.95
CA GLN A 40 21.75 4.22 14.62
C GLN A 40 22.50 5.55 14.78
N PRO A 41 23.83 5.52 15.01
CA PRO A 41 24.64 6.73 15.00
C PRO A 41 24.58 7.42 13.62
N ALA A 42 24.52 8.75 13.62
CA ALA A 42 24.41 9.57 12.41
C ALA A 42 25.75 9.71 11.65
N GLU A 43 26.43 8.59 11.41
CA GLU A 43 27.75 8.53 10.80
C GLU A 43 27.83 7.45 9.71
N GLY A 44 28.68 7.70 8.72
CA GLY A 44 28.97 6.75 7.65
C GLY A 44 27.73 6.33 6.84
N VAL A 45 27.57 5.02 6.66
CA VAL A 45 26.57 4.42 5.76
C VAL A 45 25.14 4.66 6.25
N TYR A 46 24.91 4.75 7.56
CA TYR A 46 23.56 4.94 8.11
C TYR A 46 22.95 6.28 7.72
N THR A 47 23.77 7.34 7.67
CA THR A 47 23.31 8.68 7.25
C THR A 47 22.87 8.68 5.79
N THR A 48 23.67 8.09 4.90
CA THR A 48 23.32 8.00 3.47
C THR A 48 22.09 7.12 3.25
N ALA A 49 21.99 5.99 3.96
CA ALA A 49 20.81 5.12 3.91
C ALA A 49 19.54 5.86 4.38
N ALA A 50 19.63 6.62 5.48
CA ALA A 50 18.51 7.40 6.01
C ALA A 50 18.05 8.49 5.03
N GLN A 51 18.99 9.12 4.29
CA GLN A 51 18.65 10.08 3.25
C GLN A 51 17.86 9.45 2.10
N PHE A 52 18.30 8.29 1.60
CA PHE A 52 17.59 7.57 0.53
C PHE A 52 16.22 7.06 0.99
N ALA A 53 16.13 6.52 2.20
CA ALA A 53 14.86 6.08 2.78
C ALA A 53 13.90 7.27 2.96
N THR A 54 14.38 8.40 3.47
CA THR A 54 13.57 9.63 3.58
C THR A 54 13.11 10.12 2.20
N LEU A 55 13.98 10.06 1.18
CA LEU A 55 13.59 10.40 -0.18
C LEU A 55 12.47 9.48 -0.69
N PHE A 56 12.59 8.17 -0.48
CA PHE A 56 11.57 7.21 -0.86
C PHE A 56 10.25 7.47 -0.13
N TYR A 57 10.30 7.75 1.18
CA TYR A 57 9.14 8.10 1.99
C TYR A 57 8.33 9.26 1.37
N PHE A 58 9.00 10.35 0.97
CA PHE A 58 8.32 11.48 0.33
C PHE A 58 7.88 11.18 -1.11
N LEU A 59 8.67 10.43 -1.89
CA LEU A 59 8.30 10.02 -3.25
C LEU A 59 7.03 9.17 -3.27
N PHE A 60 6.80 8.32 -2.25
CA PHE A 60 5.57 7.55 -2.13
C PHE A 60 4.34 8.47 -2.15
N PHE A 61 4.33 9.52 -1.31
CA PHE A 61 3.20 10.44 -1.22
C PHE A 61 3.09 11.39 -2.41
N LEU A 62 4.20 11.98 -2.85
CA LEU A 62 4.19 13.05 -3.85
C LEU A 62 4.14 12.53 -5.29
N VAL A 63 4.64 11.32 -5.54
CA VAL A 63 4.77 10.77 -6.88
C VAL A 63 3.99 9.47 -7.03
N ALA A 64 4.25 8.46 -6.19
CA ALA A 64 3.65 7.15 -6.37
C ALA A 64 2.12 7.20 -6.23
N MET A 65 1.58 7.91 -5.24
CA MET A 65 0.13 8.03 -5.04
C MET A 65 -0.59 8.70 -6.23
N PRO A 66 -0.19 9.90 -6.72
CA PRO A 66 -0.81 10.52 -7.89
C PRO A 66 -0.67 9.69 -9.17
N VAL A 67 0.52 9.10 -9.40
CA VAL A 67 0.80 8.33 -10.62
C VAL A 67 0.01 7.03 -10.65
N LEU A 68 0.01 6.27 -9.55
CA LEU A 68 -0.74 5.02 -9.46
C LEU A 68 -2.25 5.26 -9.55
N GLY A 69 -2.77 6.35 -8.98
CA GLY A 69 -4.19 6.69 -9.12
C GLY A 69 -4.62 6.97 -10.56
N LEU A 70 -3.69 7.37 -11.44
CA LEU A 70 -3.95 7.62 -12.87
C LEU A 70 -3.72 6.40 -13.76
N VAL A 71 -2.71 5.58 -13.48
CA VAL A 71 -2.24 4.51 -14.38
C VAL A 71 -2.78 3.14 -14.01
N GLU A 72 -3.08 2.90 -12.73
CA GLU A 72 -3.47 1.58 -12.26
C GLU A 72 -4.86 1.16 -12.77
N THR A 73 -4.97 -0.08 -13.26
CA THR A 73 -6.25 -0.71 -13.59
C THR A 73 -6.78 -1.48 -12.39
N PRO A 74 -7.81 -0.99 -11.68
CA PRO A 74 -8.25 -1.65 -10.47
C PRO A 74 -9.09 -2.89 -10.76
N ARG A 75 -9.14 -3.79 -9.78
CA ARG A 75 -9.98 -4.99 -9.81
C ARG A 75 -11.46 -4.64 -9.61
N ARG A 76 -12.32 -5.56 -10.03
CA ARG A 76 -13.77 -5.47 -9.84
C ARG A 76 -14.09 -5.28 -8.36
N ILE A 77 -14.86 -4.24 -8.06
CA ILE A 77 -15.49 -4.03 -6.75
C ILE A 77 -16.88 -4.67 -6.77
N PRO A 78 -17.30 -5.33 -5.66
CA PRO A 78 -18.66 -5.83 -5.53
C PRO A 78 -19.65 -4.66 -5.50
N ASN A 79 -20.84 -4.86 -6.08
CA ASN A 79 -21.86 -3.80 -6.18
C ASN A 79 -22.54 -3.54 -4.83
N SER A 80 -22.50 -4.52 -3.92
CA SER A 80 -23.05 -4.41 -2.57
C SER A 80 -22.21 -5.16 -1.55
N ILE A 81 -22.37 -4.78 -0.27
CA ILE A 81 -21.75 -5.49 0.85
C ILE A 81 -22.29 -6.93 0.93
N THR A 82 -23.59 -7.13 0.66
CA THR A 82 -24.21 -8.46 0.65
C THR A 82 -23.56 -9.36 -0.39
N GLU A 83 -23.33 -8.88 -1.61
CA GLU A 83 -22.61 -9.61 -2.66
C GLU A 83 -21.20 -10.00 -2.20
N ALA A 84 -20.46 -9.06 -1.59
CA ALA A 84 -19.12 -9.31 -1.08
C ALA A 84 -19.07 -10.39 0.03
N VAL A 85 -20.07 -10.39 0.92
CA VAL A 85 -20.19 -11.37 2.01
C VAL A 85 -20.56 -12.75 1.47
N LEU A 86 -21.53 -12.80 0.55
CA LEU A 86 -21.95 -14.05 -0.09
C LEU A 86 -20.79 -14.69 -0.86
N GLU A 87 -20.06 -13.91 -1.67
CA GLU A 87 -18.89 -14.39 -2.41
C GLU A 87 -17.82 -14.97 -1.48
N LYS A 88 -17.54 -14.30 -0.36
CA LYS A 88 -16.61 -14.78 0.67
C LYS A 88 -17.09 -16.07 1.35
N GLN A 89 -18.39 -16.19 1.63
CA GLN A 89 -18.97 -17.40 2.24
C GLN A 89 -18.94 -18.58 1.26
N SER A 90 -19.33 -18.38 0.00
CA SER A 90 -19.27 -19.41 -1.04
C SER A 90 -17.83 -19.92 -1.25
N GLY A 91 -16.84 -19.02 -1.28
CA GLY A 91 -15.43 -19.40 -1.37
C GLY A 91 -14.93 -20.20 -0.16
N LYS A 92 -15.50 -19.97 1.04
CA LYS A 92 -15.15 -20.70 2.26
C LYS A 92 -15.80 -22.08 2.32
N THR A 93 -17.00 -22.25 1.76
CA THR A 93 -17.70 -23.54 1.64
C THR A 93 -17.13 -24.43 0.54
N ALA A 94 -16.49 -23.85 -0.47
CA ALA A 94 -15.87 -24.58 -1.59
C ALA A 94 -14.42 -25.04 -1.33
N ALA A 95 -13.80 -24.67 -0.21
CA ALA A 95 -12.51 -25.23 0.19
C ALA A 95 -12.72 -26.70 0.62
N PRO A 96 -11.96 -27.67 0.07
CA PRO A 96 -12.11 -29.06 0.47
C PRO A 96 -11.76 -29.13 1.95
N VAL A 97 -12.69 -29.68 2.74
CA VAL A 97 -12.42 -30.08 4.11
C VAL A 97 -11.41 -31.22 3.97
N GLU A 98 -10.12 -30.92 4.09
CA GLU A 98 -9.09 -31.97 4.22
C GLU A 98 -9.50 -32.83 5.43
N ALA A 99 -9.68 -34.12 5.15
CA ALA A 99 -10.15 -35.16 6.04
C ALA A 99 -9.06 -35.67 6.98
#